data_AF-A0A4Q3SD84-F1
#
_entry.id   AF-A0A4Q3SD84-F1
#
_cell.length_a   1.000
_cell.length_b   1.000
_cell.length_c   1.000
_cell.angle_alpha   90.00
_cell.angle_beta   90.00
_cell.angle_gamma   90.00
#
_symmetry.space_group_name_H-M   'P 1'
#
loop_
_entity.id
_entity.type
_entity.pdbx_description
1 polymer ?
#
loop_
_entity_poly.entity_id
_entity_poly.type
_entity_poly.pdbx_seq_one_letter_code
_entity_poly.pdbx_strand_id
1 'polypeptide(L)' 'MSRTAEVSRNTKETQITVSVDLDGSGVSDVETGIGFFDHMLDAFARHGGIDLKVRTKGDLHID' A
#
# COMPACT_ATOMS: atom_id res chain seq x y z
N MET A 1 0.39 -22.75 5.05
CA MET A 1 1.25 -21.77 4.32
C MET A 1 0.46 -20.48 4.27
N SER A 2 0.97 -19.37 4.76
CA SER A 2 0.31 -18.07 4.68
C SER A 2 0.70 -17.40 3.35
N ARG A 3 -0.26 -16.82 2.63
CA ARG A 3 -0.03 -16.14 1.34
C ARG A 3 0.34 -14.68 1.58
N THR A 4 1.52 -14.47 2.14
CA THR A 4 2.05 -13.15 2.50
C THR A 4 3.28 -12.79 1.67
N ALA A 5 3.46 -11.49 1.43
CA ALA A 5 4.66 -10.95 0.80
C ALA A 5 4.94 -9.53 1.28
N GLU A 6 6.22 -9.16 1.30
CA GLU A 6 6.67 -7.79 1.48
C GLU A 6 7.67 -7.44 0.38
N VAL A 7 7.50 -6.27 -0.22
CA VAL A 7 8.35 -5.77 -1.30
C VAL A 7 8.72 -4.33 -1.02
N SER A 8 9.99 -4.01 -1.18
CA SER A 8 10.49 -2.63 -1.16
C SER A 8 11.09 -2.27 -2.52
N ARG A 9 10.76 -1.09 -3.04
CA ARG A 9 11.26 -0.54 -4.29
C ARG A 9 11.70 0.91 -4.07
N ASN A 10 12.95 1.18 -4.38
CA ASN A 10 13.55 2.51 -4.23
C ASN A 10 14.10 3.00 -5.57
N THR A 11 13.65 4.17 -6.00
CA THR A 11 14.19 4.93 -7.13
C THR A 11 14.53 6.34 -6.68
N LYS A 12 14.89 7.21 -7.64
CA LYS A 12 15.15 8.63 -7.33
C LYS A 12 13.87 9.39 -7.00
N GLU A 13 12.77 8.99 -7.63
CA GLU A 13 11.45 9.61 -7.56
C GLU A 13 10.70 9.12 -6.31
N THR A 14 10.76 7.81 -6.04
CA THR A 14 9.90 7.18 -5.02
C THR A 14 10.64 6.13 -4.19
N GLN A 15 10.32 6.09 -2.90
CA GLN A 15 10.67 5.02 -1.97
C GLN A 15 9.37 4.38 -1.49
N ILE A 16 9.19 3.10 -1.78
CA ILE A 16 7.92 2.40 -1.56
C ILE A 16 8.18 1.09 -0.82
N THR A 17 7.41 0.83 0.22
CA THR A 17 7.32 -0.47 0.89
C THR A 17 5.86 -0.91 0.93
N VAL A 18 5.59 -2.13 0.49
CA VAL A 18 4.26 -2.75 0.50
C VAL A 18 4.34 -4.11 1.17
N SER A 19 3.45 -4.35 2.13
CA SER A 19 3.21 -5.67 2.74
C SER A 19 1.78 -6.09 2.45
N VAL A 20 1.58 -7.35 2.07
CA VAL A 20 0.27 -7.91 1.74
C VAL A 20 0.06 -9.26 2.42
N ASP A 21 -1.15 -9.49 2.93
CA ASP A 21 -1.67 -10.80 3.30
C ASP A 21 -2.95 -11.09 2.49
N LEU A 22 -2.88 -12.08 1.60
CA LEU A 22 -4.02 -12.46 0.75
C LEU A 22 -5.10 -13.25 1.51
N ASP A 23 -4.81 -13.70 2.72
CA ASP A 23 -5.72 -14.43 3.62
C ASP A 23 -6.21 -13.53 4.78
N GLY A 24 -6.15 -12.21 4.60
CA GLY A 24 -6.49 -11.20 5.60
C GLY A 24 -7.99 -10.99 5.85
N SER A 25 -8.32 -9.87 6.48
CA SER A 25 -9.68 -9.47 6.87
C SER A 25 -10.14 -8.14 6.27
N GLY A 26 -9.34 -7.56 5.37
CA GLY A 26 -9.62 -6.29 4.73
C GLY A 26 -9.12 -5.09 5.54
N VAL A 27 -8.09 -5.27 6.38
CA VAL A 27 -7.45 -4.20 7.14
C VAL A 27 -6.41 -3.52 6.27
N SER A 28 -6.47 -2.19 6.19
CA SER A 28 -5.49 -1.41 5.45
C SER A 28 -4.77 -0.40 6.35
N ASP A 29 -3.50 -0.15 6.02
CA ASP A 29 -2.68 0.89 6.62
C ASP A 29 -1.85 1.54 5.48
N VAL A 30 -2.41 2.59 4.88
CA VAL A 30 -1.93 3.17 3.62
C VAL A 30 -1.55 4.63 3.82
N GLU A 31 -0.30 4.95 3.52
CA GLU A 31 0.23 6.32 3.49
C GLU A 31 1.02 6.52 2.19
N THR A 32 0.34 6.96 1.12
CA THR A 32 1.00 7.30 -0.15
C THR A 32 1.36 8.78 -0.26
N GLY A 33 0.69 9.61 0.53
CA GLY A 33 0.76 11.08 0.45
C GLY A 33 -0.27 11.69 -0.51
N ILE A 34 -1.05 10.87 -1.23
CA ILE A 34 -2.15 11.30 -2.09
C ILE A 34 -3.46 10.72 -1.52
N GLY A 35 -4.24 11.55 -0.81
CA GLY A 35 -5.39 11.08 -0.04
C GLY A 35 -6.48 10.36 -0.86
N PHE A 36 -6.71 10.75 -2.12
CA PHE A 36 -7.63 10.01 -2.98
C PHE A 36 -7.12 8.60 -3.31
N PHE A 37 -5.82 8.46 -3.55
CA PHE A 37 -5.23 7.15 -3.84
C PHE A 37 -5.19 6.27 -2.59
N ASP A 38 -4.92 6.85 -1.42
CA ASP A 38 -5.02 6.17 -0.13
C ASP A 38 -6.43 5.57 0.07
N HIS A 39 -7.47 6.37 -0.21
CA HIS A 39 -8.85 5.92 -0.13
C HIS A 39 -9.18 4.78 -1.10
N MET A 40 -8.64 4.83 -2.33
CA MET A 40 -8.84 3.75 -3.31
C MET A 40 -8.16 2.44 -2.90
N LEU A 41 -6.96 2.52 -2.30
CA LEU A 41 -6.25 1.33 -1.80
C LEU A 41 -6.90 0.75 -0.55
N ASP A 42 -7.47 1.57 0.33
CA ASP A 42 -8.29 1.12 1.45
C ASP A 42 -9.54 0.36 0.96
N ALA A 43 -10.26 0.92 -0.02
CA ALA A 43 -11.40 0.25 -0.64
C ALA A 43 -10.97 -1.07 -1.31
N PHE A 44 -9.81 -1.10 -1.98
CA PHE A 44 -9.25 -2.30 -2.58
C PHE A 44 -8.98 -3.40 -1.53
N ALA A 45 -8.34 -3.06 -0.41
CA ALA A 45 -8.08 -4.00 0.68
C ALA A 45 -9.39 -4.51 1.30
N ARG A 46 -10.32 -3.59 1.61
CA ARG A 46 -11.59 -3.88 2.26
C ARG A 46 -12.47 -4.81 1.43
N HIS A 47 -12.62 -4.54 0.13
CA HIS A 47 -13.47 -5.33 -0.75
C HIS A 47 -12.78 -6.56 -1.33
N GLY A 48 -11.45 -6.57 -1.35
CA GLY A 48 -10.65 -7.75 -1.70
C GLY A 48 -10.51 -8.77 -0.57
N GLY A 49 -10.83 -8.38 0.67
CA GLY A 49 -10.62 -9.23 1.85
C GLY A 49 -9.15 -9.52 2.13
N ILE A 50 -8.27 -8.58 1.76
CA ILE A 50 -6.81 -8.71 1.94
C ILE A 50 -6.34 -7.68 2.95
N ASP A 51 -5.30 -8.01 3.71
CA ASP A 51 -4.64 -7.00 4.54
C ASP A 51 -3.51 -6.35 3.76
N LEU A 52 -3.47 -5.02 3.78
CA LEU A 52 -2.57 -4.22 2.95
C LEU A 52 -1.90 -3.11 3.75
N LYS A 53 -0.58 -3.11 3.79
CA LYS A 53 0.21 -1.99 4.31
C LYS A 53 1.00 -1.35 3.18
N VAL A 54 0.88 -0.04 3.02
CA VAL A 54 1.65 0.74 2.04
C VAL A 54 2.28 1.93 2.73
N ARG A 55 3.58 2.13 2.47
CA ARG A 55 4.32 3.32 2.84
C ARG A 55 5.05 3.84 1.63
N THR A 56 4.81 5.10 1.30
CA THR A 56 5.47 5.77 0.19
C THR A 56 6.05 7.10 0.63
N LYS A 57 7.25 7.39 0.13
CA LYS A 57 7.80 8.74 0.08
C LYS A 57 8.15 9.06 -1.37
N GLY A 58 7.40 9.99 -1.95
CA GLY A 58 7.59 10.45 -3.33
C GLY A 58 7.89 11.94 -3.41
N ASP A 59 8.24 12.39 -4.60
CA ASP A 59 8.49 13.77 -4.97
C ASP A 59 7.20 14.56 -5.31
N LEU A 60 6.24 14.57 -4.37
CA LEU A 60 4.92 15.25 -4.50
C LEU A 60 4.95 16.78 -4.73
N HIS A 61 6.15 17.36 -4.81
CA HIS A 61 6.36 18.76 -5.17
C HIS A 61 6.49 18.96 -6.67
N ILE A 62 6.70 17.87 -7.43
CA ILE A 62 6.71 17.87 -8.89
C ILE A 62 5.26 17.78 -9.38
N ASP A 63 4.51 16.78 -8.91
CA ASP A 63 3.10 16.53 -9.21
C ASP A 63 2.34 15.85 -8.06
#